data_AF-A0A1M5LH97-F1
#
_entry.id   AF-A0A1M5LH97-F1
#
_cell.length_a   1.000
_cell.length_b   1.000
_cell.length_c   1.000
_cell.angle_alpha   90.00
_cell.angle_beta   90.00
_cell.angle_gamma   90.00
#
_symmetry.space_group_name_H-M   'P 1'
#
loop_
_entity.id
_entity.type
_entity.pdbx_description
1 polymer ?
#
loop_
_entity_poly.entity_id
_entity_poly.type
_entity_poly.pdbx_seq_one_letter_code
_entity_poly.pdbx_strand_id
1 'polypeptide(L)'
;MSFLNWPAEEVLPSRRAQQQRRRVVLDLLKKFGIAFPEITYELFWESPTINAQAWRLGSDRYVRVYGGLVRYRAISKCGLALMLAHETGHHLGGLPRDPHMTWMTWQGQADYWAAQTAMPLVFGSRAKEITLRAARELFILQRDLSRMMGGDEPDLSAACRDRIFRAGVYNREMPCCAKQEFRKCFGCDFPTA
;
A
#
# COMPACT_ATOMS: atom_id res chain seq x y z
N MET A 1 -15.18 6.77 -3.93
CA MET A 1 -14.43 8.01 -4.21
C MET A 1 -14.36 8.22 -5.71
N SER A 2 -14.72 9.40 -6.22
CA SER A 2 -14.61 9.73 -7.65
C SER A 2 -13.13 9.84 -8.05
N PHE A 3 -12.74 9.26 -9.19
CA PHE A 3 -11.37 9.32 -9.74
C PHE A 3 -10.83 10.74 -9.93
N LEU A 4 -11.70 11.76 -9.88
CA LEU A 4 -11.36 13.16 -10.17
C LEU A 4 -10.67 13.91 -9.01
N ASN A 5 -10.64 13.36 -7.79
CA ASN A 5 -10.13 14.09 -6.60
C ASN A 5 -8.87 13.48 -5.97
N TRP A 6 -8.13 12.63 -6.70
CA TRP A 6 -6.88 12.11 -6.15
C TRP A 6 -5.78 13.18 -6.13
N PRO A 7 -4.96 13.22 -5.08
CA PRO A 7 -3.80 14.10 -5.03
C PRO A 7 -2.88 13.85 -6.22
N ALA A 8 -2.46 14.92 -6.87
CA ALA A 8 -1.58 14.90 -8.02
C ALA A 8 -0.22 15.50 -7.66
N GLU A 9 0.82 15.09 -8.38
CA GLU A 9 2.13 15.72 -8.25
C GLU A 9 2.10 17.18 -8.71
N GLU A 10 2.65 18.07 -7.91
CA GLU A 10 2.72 19.50 -8.23
C GLU A 10 4.05 19.88 -8.90
N VAL A 11 5.13 19.18 -8.53
CA VAL A 11 6.49 19.50 -8.99
C VAL A 11 7.20 18.25 -9.51
N LEU A 12 7.56 18.27 -10.79
CA LEU A 12 8.31 17.19 -11.41
C LEU A 12 9.80 17.27 -11.00
N PRO A 13 10.41 16.14 -10.61
CA PRO A 13 11.84 16.09 -10.36
C PRO A 13 12.64 16.17 -11.68
N SER A 14 13.95 16.37 -11.59
CA SER A 14 14.80 16.41 -12.80
C SER A 14 14.66 15.16 -13.67
N ARG A 15 14.87 15.28 -14.98
CA ARG A 15 14.78 14.13 -15.91
C ARG A 15 15.65 12.95 -15.48
N ARG A 16 16.84 13.22 -14.93
CA ARG A 16 17.74 12.19 -14.39
C ARG A 16 17.11 11.44 -13.22
N ALA A 17 16.53 12.18 -12.26
CA ALA A 17 15.83 11.58 -11.14
C ALA A 17 14.60 10.79 -11.59
N GLN A 18 13.82 11.30 -12.55
CA GLN A 18 12.70 10.58 -13.16
C GLN A 18 13.13 9.24 -13.76
N GLN A 19 14.17 9.23 -14.60
CA GLN A 19 14.71 8.00 -15.20
C GLN A 19 15.22 6.99 -14.15
N GLN A 20 15.86 7.49 -13.10
CA GLN A 20 16.31 6.63 -12.00
C GLN A 20 15.12 6.01 -11.25
N ARG A 21 14.11 6.81 -10.90
CA ARG A 21 12.92 6.33 -10.18
C ARG A 21 12.08 5.38 -11.03
N ARG A 22 11.98 5.62 -12.35
CA ARG A 22 11.34 4.69 -13.29
C ARG A 22 12.04 3.33 -13.32
N ARG A 23 13.38 3.29 -13.36
CA ARG A 23 14.13 2.03 -13.29
C ARG A 23 13.90 1.29 -11.98
N VAL A 24 13.87 2.02 -10.86
CA VAL A 24 13.60 1.45 -9.54
C VAL A 24 12.22 0.80 -9.46
N VAL A 25 11.16 1.49 -9.91
CA VAL A 25 9.81 0.90 -9.84
C VAL A 25 9.68 -0.30 -10.77
N LEU A 26 10.28 -0.28 -11.97
CA LEU A 26 10.25 -1.44 -12.88
C LEU A 26 10.96 -2.68 -12.29
N ASP A 27 12.07 -2.50 -11.58
CA ASP A 27 12.72 -3.59 -10.83
C ASP A 27 11.81 -4.16 -9.73
N LEU A 28 11.08 -3.28 -9.01
CA LEU A 28 10.13 -3.70 -7.99
C LEU A 28 8.95 -4.47 -8.60
N LEU A 29 8.32 -3.96 -9.66
CA LEU A 29 7.21 -4.66 -10.33
C LEU A 29 7.64 -6.05 -10.81
N LYS A 30 8.85 -6.18 -11.35
CA LYS A 30 9.41 -7.48 -11.75
C LYS A 30 9.57 -8.42 -10.55
N LYS A 31 10.11 -7.94 -9.42
CA LYS A 31 10.29 -8.76 -8.20
C LYS A 31 8.97 -9.24 -7.63
N PHE A 32 7.97 -8.36 -7.58
CA PHE A 32 6.63 -8.72 -7.13
C PHE A 32 5.95 -9.70 -8.10
N GLY A 33 6.05 -9.49 -9.41
CA GLY A 33 5.52 -10.45 -10.40
C GLY A 33 6.19 -11.83 -10.37
N ILE A 34 7.45 -11.92 -9.92
CA ILE A 34 8.11 -13.22 -9.66
C ILE A 34 7.57 -13.86 -8.38
N ALA A 35 7.38 -13.08 -7.32
CA ALA A 35 6.91 -13.59 -6.02
C ALA A 35 5.42 -13.94 -6.01
N PHE A 36 4.60 -13.27 -6.82
CA PHE A 36 3.14 -13.41 -6.91
C PHE A 36 2.72 -13.50 -8.39
N PRO A 37 3.01 -14.62 -9.07
CA PRO A 37 2.79 -14.76 -10.52
C PRO A 37 1.31 -14.72 -10.93
N GLU A 38 0.38 -14.87 -10.00
CA GLU A 38 -1.07 -14.75 -10.24
C GLU A 38 -1.57 -13.30 -10.33
N ILE A 39 -0.69 -12.30 -10.18
CA ILE A 39 -1.02 -10.87 -10.26
C ILE A 39 -0.19 -10.19 -11.35
N THR A 40 -0.86 -9.40 -12.18
CA THR A 40 -0.19 -8.53 -13.16
C THR A 40 0.15 -7.18 -12.55
N TYR A 41 1.42 -6.78 -12.63
CA TYR A 41 1.94 -5.54 -12.06
C TYR A 41 2.21 -4.50 -13.15
N GLU A 42 1.58 -3.34 -13.04
CA GLU A 42 1.58 -2.31 -14.08
C GLU A 42 2.15 -0.97 -13.56
N LEU A 43 2.85 -0.27 -14.46
CA LEU A 43 3.26 1.12 -14.24
C LEU A 43 2.48 2.03 -15.19
N PHE A 44 1.69 2.95 -14.65
CA PHE A 44 1.13 4.05 -15.43
C PHE A 44 1.96 5.32 -15.19
N TRP A 45 3.06 5.44 -15.94
CA TRP A 45 4.10 6.43 -15.68
C TRP A 45 3.63 7.88 -15.91
N GLU A 46 2.80 8.10 -16.91
CA GLU A 46 2.36 9.43 -17.36
C GLU A 46 1.35 10.05 -16.39
N SER A 47 0.69 9.25 -15.57
CA SER A 47 -0.28 9.73 -14.60
C SER A 47 0.40 10.54 -13.49
N PRO A 48 -0.08 11.76 -13.18
CA PRO A 48 0.41 12.57 -12.06
C PRO A 48 -0.16 12.11 -10.72
N THR A 49 -1.08 11.13 -10.70
CA THR A 49 -1.77 10.66 -9.50
C THR A 49 -0.80 10.06 -8.49
N ILE A 50 -0.92 10.50 -7.24
CA ILE A 50 -0.20 9.95 -6.09
C ILE A 50 -1.03 8.81 -5.51
N ASN A 51 -0.97 7.64 -6.16
CA ASN A 51 -1.65 6.44 -5.69
C ASN A 51 -0.98 5.15 -6.17
N ALA A 52 -1.45 4.03 -5.63
CA ALA A 52 -1.41 2.70 -6.24
C ALA A 52 -2.80 2.07 -6.12
N GLN A 53 -3.09 1.01 -6.89
CA GLN A 53 -4.42 0.40 -6.86
C GLN A 53 -4.38 -1.08 -7.20
N ALA A 54 -5.02 -1.88 -6.36
CA ALA A 54 -5.49 -3.23 -6.64
C ALA A 54 -6.83 -3.17 -7.39
N TRP A 55 -6.95 -3.90 -8.49
CA TRP A 55 -8.21 -4.01 -9.23
C TRP A 55 -8.30 -5.36 -9.96
N ARG A 56 -9.51 -5.70 -10.43
CA ARG A 56 -9.79 -6.95 -11.14
C ARG A 56 -10.53 -6.71 -12.44
N LEU A 57 -10.24 -7.55 -13.44
CA LEU A 57 -11.05 -7.70 -14.64
C LEU A 57 -11.47 -9.17 -14.75
N GLY A 58 -12.70 -9.48 -14.35
CA GLY A 58 -13.15 -10.87 -14.21
C GLY A 58 -12.32 -11.64 -13.17
N SER A 59 -11.67 -12.74 -13.59
CA SER A 59 -10.75 -13.51 -12.74
C SER A 59 -9.39 -12.85 -12.57
N ASP A 60 -9.00 -11.98 -13.49
CA ASP A 60 -7.66 -11.45 -13.57
C ASP A 60 -7.43 -10.38 -12.50
N ARG A 61 -6.22 -10.38 -11.93
CA ARG A 61 -5.82 -9.54 -10.80
C ARG A 61 -4.70 -8.62 -11.22
N TYR A 62 -4.86 -7.35 -10.89
CA TYR A 62 -3.93 -6.31 -11.27
C TYR A 62 -3.55 -5.47 -10.07
N VAL A 63 -2.29 -5.02 -10.08
CA VAL A 63 -1.77 -3.97 -9.21
C VAL A 63 -1.15 -2.92 -10.10
N ARG A 64 -1.64 -1.69 -10.01
CA ARG A 64 -1.14 -0.55 -10.78
C ARG A 64 -0.47 0.47 -9.86
N VAL A 65 0.71 0.93 -10.26
CA VAL A 65 1.39 2.06 -9.62
C VAL A 65 1.34 3.27 -10.55
N TYR A 66 0.93 4.43 -10.03
CA TYR A 66 0.84 5.67 -10.78
C TYR A 66 2.11 6.50 -10.66
N GLY A 67 2.47 7.20 -11.74
CA GLY A 67 3.70 7.97 -11.85
C GLY A 67 3.89 9.01 -10.74
N GLY A 68 2.83 9.70 -10.32
CA GLY A 68 2.87 10.68 -9.24
C GLY A 68 3.38 10.08 -7.93
N LEU A 69 2.94 8.87 -7.56
CA LEU A 69 3.47 8.17 -6.39
C LEU A 69 4.95 7.82 -6.60
N VAL A 70 5.30 7.33 -7.79
CA VAL A 70 6.69 6.99 -8.14
C VAL A 70 7.60 8.21 -8.10
N ARG A 71 7.10 9.43 -8.27
CA ARG A 71 7.86 10.69 -8.25
C ARG A 71 7.71 11.49 -6.96
N TYR A 72 6.87 11.05 -6.02
CA TYR A 72 6.66 11.73 -4.75
C TYR A 72 7.90 11.77 -3.86
N ARG A 73 8.30 12.94 -3.37
CA ARG A 73 9.61 13.15 -2.70
C ARG A 73 9.81 12.32 -1.42
N ALA A 74 8.76 12.09 -0.64
CA ALA A 74 8.85 11.37 0.64
C ALA A 74 8.94 9.85 0.47
N ILE A 75 8.65 9.32 -0.72
CA ILE A 75 8.60 7.90 -1.00
C ILE A 75 9.89 7.47 -1.68
N SER A 76 10.63 6.56 -1.03
CA SER A 76 11.79 5.90 -1.62
C SER A 76 11.38 4.55 -2.24
N LYS A 77 12.38 3.77 -2.69
CA LYS A 77 12.16 2.37 -3.10
C LYS A 77 11.50 1.53 -2.00
N CYS A 78 11.73 1.86 -0.72
CA CYS A 78 11.16 1.12 0.40
C CYS A 78 9.66 1.39 0.50
N GLY A 79 9.25 2.66 0.48
CA GLY A 79 7.83 3.04 0.42
C GLY A 79 7.10 2.45 -0.79
N LEU A 80 7.70 2.47 -1.98
CA LEU A 80 7.11 1.83 -3.17
C LEU A 80 6.94 0.33 -3.00
N ALA A 81 7.92 -0.35 -2.42
CA ALA A 81 7.84 -1.79 -2.16
C ALA A 81 6.73 -2.12 -1.18
N LEU A 82 6.59 -1.36 -0.09
CA LEU A 82 5.53 -1.60 0.89
C LEU A 82 4.14 -1.27 0.33
N MET A 83 4.02 -0.26 -0.53
CA MET A 83 2.76 0.03 -1.22
C MET A 83 2.37 -1.11 -2.17
N LEU A 84 3.31 -1.65 -2.96
CA LEU A 84 3.06 -2.83 -3.79
C LEU A 84 2.64 -4.04 -2.97
N ALA A 85 3.28 -4.26 -1.81
CA ALA A 85 2.90 -5.31 -0.88
C ALA A 85 1.49 -5.11 -0.33
N HIS A 86 1.10 -3.88 -0.01
CA HIS A 86 -0.25 -3.53 0.43
C HIS A 86 -1.30 -3.83 -0.66
N GLU A 87 -1.10 -3.35 -1.89
CA GLU A 87 -2.02 -3.63 -3.01
C GLU A 87 -2.08 -5.12 -3.35
N THR A 88 -0.97 -5.85 -3.16
CA THR A 88 -0.96 -7.32 -3.28
C THR A 88 -1.77 -7.97 -2.16
N GLY A 89 -1.69 -7.43 -0.94
CA GLY A 89 -2.48 -7.83 0.21
C GLY A 89 -3.98 -7.64 0.02
N HIS A 90 -4.43 -6.66 -0.76
CA HIS A 90 -5.83 -6.56 -1.15
C HIS A 90 -6.34 -7.81 -1.86
N HIS A 91 -5.51 -8.46 -2.69
CA HIS A 91 -5.88 -9.71 -3.38
C HIS A 91 -5.68 -10.97 -2.52
N LEU A 92 -4.64 -11.01 -1.68
CA LEU A 92 -4.14 -12.25 -1.05
C LEU A 92 -4.18 -12.27 0.48
N GLY A 93 -4.47 -11.14 1.13
CA GLY A 93 -4.32 -10.96 2.57
C GLY A 93 -5.38 -11.62 3.46
N GLY A 94 -6.45 -12.15 2.85
CA GLY A 94 -7.44 -12.99 3.52
C GLY A 94 -8.51 -12.20 4.27
N LEU A 95 -8.95 -12.74 5.41
CA LEU A 95 -9.96 -12.11 6.26
C LEU A 95 -9.32 -11.14 7.27
N PRO A 96 -10.03 -10.07 7.67
CA PRO A 96 -11.34 -9.66 7.16
C PRO A 96 -11.26 -9.03 5.77
N ARG A 97 -12.33 -9.23 4.99
CA ARG A 97 -12.53 -8.55 3.71
C ARG A 97 -13.30 -7.26 3.89
N ASP A 98 -13.15 -6.35 2.94
CA ASP A 98 -13.97 -5.16 2.84
C ASP A 98 -15.44 -5.56 2.58
N PRO A 99 -16.39 -5.21 3.45
CA PRO A 99 -17.81 -5.56 3.28
C PRO A 99 -18.46 -4.91 2.05
N HIS A 100 -17.97 -3.75 1.61
CA HIS A 100 -18.44 -3.08 0.41
C HIS A 100 -17.77 -3.64 -0.85
N MET A 101 -16.60 -4.26 -0.71
CA MET A 101 -15.85 -4.88 -1.79
C MET A 101 -15.35 -6.28 -1.40
N THR A 102 -16.27 -7.25 -1.36
CA THR A 102 -16.06 -8.59 -0.75
C THR A 102 -15.01 -9.49 -1.43
N TRP A 103 -14.44 -9.08 -2.55
CA TRP A 103 -13.27 -9.74 -3.14
C TRP A 103 -11.95 -9.25 -2.54
N MET A 104 -11.96 -8.06 -1.94
CA MET A 104 -10.80 -7.32 -1.48
C MET A 104 -10.60 -7.50 0.02
N THR A 105 -9.37 -7.77 0.43
CA THR A 105 -8.96 -7.77 1.85
C THR A 105 -9.05 -6.35 2.40
N TRP A 106 -9.58 -6.17 3.61
CA TRP A 106 -9.70 -4.85 4.24
C TRP A 106 -8.34 -4.16 4.45
N GLN A 107 -8.32 -2.83 4.39
CA GLN A 107 -7.14 -1.97 4.46
C GLN A 107 -6.12 -2.38 5.53
N GLY A 108 -6.55 -2.57 6.79
CA GLY A 108 -5.65 -2.91 7.88
C GLY A 108 -5.12 -4.34 7.80
N GLN A 109 -5.92 -5.27 7.29
CA GLN A 109 -5.45 -6.64 7.07
C GLN A 109 -4.47 -6.71 5.89
N ALA A 110 -4.68 -5.93 4.84
CA ALA A 110 -3.74 -5.80 3.74
C ALA A 110 -2.39 -5.23 4.21
N ASP A 111 -2.38 -4.21 5.07
CA ASP A 111 -1.16 -3.68 5.70
C ASP A 111 -0.42 -4.73 6.53
N TYR A 112 -1.17 -5.48 7.35
CA TYR A 112 -0.58 -6.50 8.21
C TYR A 112 0.06 -7.61 7.38
N TRP A 113 -0.69 -8.15 6.40
CA TRP A 113 -0.20 -9.21 5.51
C TRP A 113 0.97 -8.74 4.64
N ALA A 114 0.95 -7.49 4.18
CA ALA A 114 2.07 -6.88 3.45
C ALA A 114 3.36 -6.97 4.26
N ALA A 115 3.33 -6.55 5.53
CA ALA A 115 4.49 -6.56 6.41
C ALA A 115 4.91 -7.98 6.85
N GLN A 116 3.94 -8.83 7.18
CA GLN A 116 4.18 -10.16 7.75
C GLN A 116 4.57 -11.21 6.70
N THR A 117 4.01 -11.11 5.49
CA THR A 117 4.10 -12.16 4.46
C THR A 117 4.75 -11.65 3.19
N ALA A 118 4.21 -10.59 2.58
CA ALA A 118 4.65 -10.20 1.24
C ALA A 118 6.10 -9.69 1.22
N MET A 119 6.42 -8.81 2.17
CA MET A 119 7.76 -8.24 2.26
C MET A 119 8.82 -9.31 2.53
N PRO A 120 8.62 -10.29 3.46
CA PRO A 120 9.49 -11.45 3.59
C PRO A 120 9.65 -12.29 2.32
N LEU A 121 8.56 -12.58 1.59
CA LEU A 121 8.64 -13.35 0.34
C LEU A 121 9.48 -12.64 -0.74
N VAL A 122 9.36 -11.32 -0.84
CA VAL A 122 10.07 -10.54 -1.88
C VAL A 122 11.51 -10.20 -1.51
N PHE A 123 11.79 -9.93 -0.22
CA PHE A 123 13.08 -9.36 0.22
C PHE A 123 13.86 -10.22 1.22
N GLY A 124 13.31 -11.36 1.65
CA GLY A 124 13.95 -12.28 2.58
C GLY A 124 14.40 -11.59 3.87
N SER A 125 15.66 -11.79 4.26
CA SER A 125 16.26 -11.24 5.47
C SER A 125 16.22 -9.70 5.57
N ARG A 126 16.10 -9.00 4.44
CA ARG A 126 16.05 -7.53 4.39
C ARG A 126 14.65 -6.98 4.62
N ALA A 127 13.62 -7.82 4.60
CA ALA A 127 12.22 -7.40 4.67
C ALA A 127 11.91 -6.51 5.87
N LYS A 128 12.42 -6.88 7.06
CA LYS A 128 12.22 -6.12 8.30
C LYS A 128 12.75 -4.68 8.20
N GLU A 129 13.99 -4.50 7.76
CA GLU A 129 14.61 -3.18 7.63
C GLU A 129 13.85 -2.31 6.62
N ILE A 130 13.56 -2.88 5.45
CA ILE A 130 12.86 -2.19 4.36
C ILE A 130 11.46 -1.78 4.82
N THR A 131 10.71 -2.68 5.45
CA THR A 131 9.34 -2.45 5.90
C THR A 131 9.27 -1.36 6.97
N LEU A 132 10.16 -1.39 7.97
CA LEU A 132 10.16 -0.36 9.03
C LEU A 132 10.53 1.02 8.50
N ARG A 133 11.42 1.10 7.50
CA ARG A 133 11.73 2.36 6.81
C ARG A 133 10.52 2.83 5.98
N ALA A 134 9.93 1.93 5.21
CA ALA A 134 8.78 2.21 4.37
C ALA A 134 7.57 2.69 5.18
N ALA A 135 7.29 2.09 6.35
CA ALA A 135 6.20 2.51 7.23
C ALA A 135 6.33 3.98 7.66
N ARG A 136 7.56 4.45 7.93
CA ARG A 136 7.82 5.88 8.22
C ARG A 136 7.58 6.78 7.01
N GLU A 137 7.98 6.33 5.82
CA GLU A 137 7.77 7.05 4.57
C GLU A 137 6.25 7.17 4.26
N LEU A 138 5.49 6.09 4.45
CA LEU A 138 4.03 6.06 4.27
C LEU A 138 3.31 6.91 5.32
N PHE A 139 3.78 6.94 6.57
CA PHE A 139 3.24 7.82 7.59
C PHE A 139 3.35 9.30 7.19
N ILE A 140 4.49 9.72 6.63
CA ILE A 140 4.68 11.09 6.13
C ILE A 140 3.76 11.35 4.94
N LEU A 141 3.73 10.44 3.95
CA LEU A 141 2.87 10.56 2.78
C LEU A 141 1.41 10.74 3.19
N GLN A 142 0.87 9.88 4.06
CA GLN A 142 -0.53 9.94 4.48
C GLN A 142 -0.85 11.25 5.20
N ARG A 143 0.04 11.73 6.07
CA ARG A 143 -0.15 13.04 6.72
C ARG A 143 -0.16 14.19 5.72
N ASP A 144 0.67 14.13 4.68
CA ASP A 144 0.70 15.14 3.63
C ASP A 144 -0.57 15.07 2.77
N LEU A 145 -1.04 13.88 2.42
CA LEU A 145 -2.25 13.68 1.63
C LEU A 145 -3.54 14.06 2.37
N SER A 146 -3.67 13.74 3.67
CA SER A 146 -4.84 14.14 4.48
C SER A 146 -5.05 15.65 4.50
N ARG A 147 -3.96 16.44 4.43
CA ARG A 147 -4.03 17.91 4.32
C ARG A 147 -4.56 18.36 2.95
N MET A 148 -4.23 17.63 1.89
CA MET A 148 -4.66 17.92 0.52
C MET A 148 -6.12 17.52 0.26
N MET A 149 -6.60 16.46 0.92
CA MET A 149 -7.95 15.93 0.75
C MET A 149 -9.02 16.57 1.66
N GLY A 150 -8.73 17.71 2.28
CA GLY A 150 -9.74 18.50 3.00
C GLY A 150 -10.33 17.85 4.25
N GLY A 151 -9.67 16.85 4.85
CA GLY A 151 -10.09 16.25 6.11
C GLY A 151 -10.98 15.01 6.01
N ASP A 152 -11.24 14.48 4.81
CA ASP A 152 -11.74 13.11 4.65
C ASP A 152 -10.65 12.14 5.14
N GLU A 153 -10.75 11.74 6.41
CA GLU A 153 -9.76 10.88 7.04
C GLU A 153 -9.88 9.47 6.44
N PRO A 154 -8.77 8.86 5.98
CA PRO A 154 -8.80 7.48 5.52
C PRO A 154 -9.30 6.56 6.63
N ASP A 155 -9.92 5.43 6.26
CA ASP A 155 -10.46 4.42 7.19
C ASP A 155 -9.50 4.03 8.33
N LEU A 156 -8.19 4.21 8.12
CA LEU A 156 -7.14 4.05 9.11
C LEU A 156 -6.25 5.28 9.16
N SER A 157 -6.12 5.86 10.36
CA SER A 157 -5.15 6.93 10.61
C SER A 157 -3.72 6.48 10.34
N ALA A 158 -2.86 7.42 9.93
CA ALA A 158 -1.46 7.11 9.64
C ALA A 158 -0.73 6.47 10.83
N ALA A 159 -1.05 6.90 12.05
CA ALA A 159 -0.49 6.32 13.27
C ALA A 159 -0.93 4.87 13.49
N CYS A 160 -2.17 4.52 13.14
CA CYS A 160 -2.62 3.14 13.24
C CYS A 160 -1.95 2.25 12.17
N ARG A 161 -1.83 2.73 10.92
CA ARG A 161 -1.13 1.98 9.85
C ARG A 161 0.33 1.68 10.20
N ASP A 162 1.08 2.65 10.77
CA ASP A 162 2.46 2.40 11.25
C ASP A 162 2.50 1.28 12.32
N ARG A 163 1.53 1.27 13.26
CA ARG A 163 1.43 0.20 14.27
C ARG A 163 1.11 -1.16 13.64
N ILE A 164 0.24 -1.20 12.62
CA ILE A 164 -0.11 -2.44 11.91
C ILE A 164 1.11 -3.01 11.19
N PHE A 165 1.83 -2.19 10.41
CA PHE A 165 3.06 -2.64 9.74
C PHE A 165 4.09 -3.17 10.73
N ARG A 166 4.29 -2.48 11.86
CA ARG A 166 5.20 -2.95 12.93
C ARG A 166 4.72 -4.26 13.53
N ALA A 167 3.43 -4.42 13.78
CA ALA A 167 2.88 -5.67 14.29
C ALA A 167 3.16 -6.83 13.32
N GLY A 168 2.93 -6.64 12.01
CA GLY A 168 3.25 -7.63 10.98
C GLY A 168 4.74 -7.97 10.91
N VAL A 169 5.62 -6.97 10.94
CA VAL A 169 7.10 -7.17 10.96
C VAL A 169 7.56 -8.03 12.14
N TYR A 170 6.92 -7.89 13.30
CA TYR A 170 7.28 -8.61 14.52
C TYR A 170 6.39 -9.82 14.82
N ASN A 171 5.50 -10.21 13.89
CA ASN A 171 4.52 -11.28 14.07
C ASN A 171 3.71 -11.14 15.37
N ARG A 172 3.29 -9.92 15.69
CA ARG A 172 2.45 -9.60 16.87
C ARG A 172 1.00 -9.52 16.46
N GLU A 173 0.08 -9.60 17.42
CA GLU A 173 -1.34 -9.42 17.14
C GLU A 173 -1.67 -8.07 16.47
N MET A 174 -2.76 -8.08 15.71
CA MET A 174 -3.36 -6.87 15.13
C MET A 174 -3.60 -5.81 16.22
N PRO A 175 -3.11 -4.56 16.07
CA PRO A 175 -3.26 -3.52 17.09
C PRO A 175 -4.73 -3.18 17.41
N CYS A 176 -5.01 -2.79 18.66
CA CYS A 176 -6.36 -2.38 19.08
C CYS A 176 -6.95 -1.25 18.24
N CYS A 177 -6.13 -0.29 17.78
CA CYS A 177 -6.63 0.78 16.90
C CYS A 177 -7.25 0.22 15.62
N ALA A 178 -6.65 -0.82 15.02
CA ALA A 178 -7.16 -1.42 13.80
C ALA A 178 -8.46 -2.18 14.05
N LYS A 179 -8.52 -2.94 15.15
CA LYS A 179 -9.75 -3.65 15.56
C LYS A 179 -10.90 -2.68 15.85
N GLN A 180 -10.62 -1.53 16.47
CA GLN A 180 -11.59 -0.49 16.76
C GLN A 180 -12.08 0.21 15.49
N GLU A 181 -11.19 0.60 14.58
CA GLU A 181 -11.59 1.20 13.31
C GLU A 181 -12.40 0.23 12.45
N PHE A 182 -12.01 -1.05 12.38
CA PHE A 182 -12.80 -2.07 11.69
C PHE A 182 -14.25 -2.13 12.22
N ARG A 183 -14.41 -2.16 13.55
CA ARG A 183 -15.73 -2.17 14.19
C ARG A 183 -16.52 -0.89 13.91
N LYS A 184 -15.87 0.28 13.88
CA LYS A 184 -16.52 1.55 13.54
C LYS A 184 -16.98 1.58 12.09
N CYS A 185 -16.15 1.12 11.14
CA CYS A 185 -16.47 1.13 9.72
C CYS A 185 -17.62 0.16 9.39
N PHE A 186 -17.68 -1.01 10.04
CA PHE A 186 -18.55 -2.10 9.59
C PHE A 186 -19.58 -2.58 10.61
N GLY A 187 -19.57 -2.05 11.84
CA GLY A 187 -20.52 -2.43 12.89
C GLY A 187 -20.39 -3.85 13.40
N CYS A 188 -19.28 -4.55 13.10
CA CYS A 188 -19.03 -5.93 13.51
C CYS A 188 -17.64 -6.10 14.14
N ASP A 189 -17.47 -7.19 14.88
CA ASP A 189 -16.21 -7.48 15.56
C ASP A 189 -15.12 -7.90 14.58
N PHE A 190 -13.89 -7.47 14.87
CA PHE A 190 -12.73 -7.93 14.14
C PHE A 190 -12.60 -9.45 14.34
N PRO A 191 -12.55 -10.27 13.27
CA PRO A 191 -12.54 -11.71 13.40
C PRO A 191 -11.31 -12.18 14.17
N THR A 192 -11.50 -13.12 15.08
CA THR A 192 -10.40 -13.85 15.72
C THR A 192 -9.84 -14.85 14.71
N ALA A 193 -8.51 -14.95 14.64
CA ALA A 193 -7.82 -15.96 13.86
C ALA A 193 -8.05 -17.36 14.44
#